data_AF-A0A9D5NMA7-F1
#
_entry.id   AF-A0A9D5NMA7-F1
#
_cell.length_a   1.000
_cell.length_b   1.000
_cell.length_c   1.000
_cell.angle_alpha   90.00
_cell.angle_beta   90.00
_cell.angle_gamma   90.00
#
_symmetry.space_group_name_H-M   'P 1'
#
loop_
_entity.id
_entity.type
_entity.pdbx_description
1 polymer ?
#
loop_
_entity_poly.entity_id
_entity_poly.type
_entity_poly.pdbx_seq_one_letter_code
_entity_poly.pdbx_strand_id
1 'polypeptide(L)'
;MKSGISHSLIYGGFMNIVDEVRKVIEPVILENNYRLDEVLYVKEGNTNFLRVIIDKDGIIDVEDCVKVFRLIDPVLDEVDLIDDSYILDVCSKEKGSV
;
A
#
# COMPACT_ATOMS: atom_id res chain seq x y z
N MET A 1 -0.82 -15.53 30.05
CA MET A 1 0.17 -15.02 29.08
C MET A 1 -0.67 -14.43 27.96
N LYS A 2 -0.81 -13.10 27.93
CA LYS A 2 -1.93 -12.44 27.27
C LYS A 2 -1.81 -12.59 25.76
N SER A 3 -2.79 -13.29 25.20
CA SER A 3 -3.14 -13.37 23.77
C SER A 3 -3.04 -11.98 23.14
N GLY A 4 -2.06 -11.78 22.25
CA GLY A 4 -1.73 -10.50 21.66
C GLY A 4 -2.14 -10.47 20.20
N ILE A 5 -3.36 -9.99 19.96
CA ILE A 5 -4.00 -9.66 18.69
C ILE A 5 -4.14 -10.79 17.65
N SER A 6 -5.26 -11.49 17.79
CA SER A 6 -6.09 -11.87 16.65
C SER A 6 -6.31 -10.63 15.76
N HIS A 7 -5.50 -10.38 14.73
CA HIS A 7 -6.00 -9.61 13.58
C HIS A 7 -6.82 -10.60 12.75
N SER A 8 -8.00 -10.86 13.29
CA SER A 8 -9.08 -11.57 12.64
C SER A 8 -9.23 -11.00 11.24
N LEU A 9 -9.00 -11.85 10.26
CA LEU A 9 -9.62 -11.85 8.94
C LEU A 9 -10.99 -11.13 9.00
N ILE A 10 -11.02 -9.85 8.63
CA ILE A 10 -12.26 -9.09 8.39
C ILE A 10 -12.20 -8.40 7.03
N TYR A 11 -11.86 -9.13 5.97
CA TYR A 11 -12.31 -8.75 4.63
C TYR A 11 -13.34 -9.77 4.15
N GLY A 12 -14.43 -9.85 4.92
CA GLY A 12 -15.66 -10.47 4.47
C GLY A 12 -16.32 -9.59 3.42
N GLY A 13 -16.39 -10.08 2.18
CA GLY A 13 -17.57 -9.86 1.35
C GLY A 13 -17.49 -8.92 0.15
N PHE A 14 -16.36 -8.29 -0.15
CA PHE A 14 -16.19 -7.56 -1.41
C PHE A 14 -14.76 -7.77 -1.93
N MET A 15 -14.64 -8.28 -3.15
CA MET A 15 -13.37 -8.36 -3.88
C MET A 15 -12.96 -6.91 -4.17
N ASN A 16 -12.21 -6.31 -3.25
CA ASN A 16 -11.77 -4.92 -3.32
C ASN A 16 -10.42 -4.89 -4.01
N ILE A 17 -10.29 -4.07 -5.04
CA ILE A 17 -9.04 -3.76 -5.74
C ILE A 17 -7.83 -3.59 -4.80
N VAL A 18 -8.07 -2.99 -3.63
CA VAL A 18 -7.11 -2.78 -2.55
C VAL A 18 -6.42 -4.08 -2.09
N ASP A 19 -7.17 -5.18 -1.96
CA ASP A 19 -6.65 -6.45 -1.46
C ASP A 19 -5.75 -7.14 -2.50
N GLU A 20 -6.14 -7.06 -3.77
CA GLU A 20 -5.33 -7.58 -4.88
C GLU A 20 -4.06 -6.76 -5.07
N VAL A 21 -4.18 -5.43 -5.10
CA VAL A 21 -3.03 -4.52 -5.11
C VAL A 21 -2.09 -4.85 -3.95
N ARG A 22 -2.63 -4.99 -2.73
CA ARG A 22 -1.87 -5.35 -1.54
C ARG A 22 -1.09 -6.65 -1.74
N LYS A 23 -1.74 -7.75 -2.17
CA LYS A 23 -1.07 -9.04 -2.37
C LYS A 23 0.07 -8.98 -3.38
N VAL A 24 -0.08 -8.13 -4.39
CA VAL A 24 0.90 -7.96 -5.46
C VAL A 24 2.11 -7.14 -4.98
N ILE A 25 1.86 -6.02 -4.29
CA ILE A 25 2.94 -5.10 -3.87
C ILE A 25 3.59 -5.48 -2.54
N GLU A 26 2.87 -6.16 -1.64
CA GLU A 26 3.37 -6.56 -0.32
C GLU A 26 4.68 -7.38 -0.38
N PRO A 27 4.81 -8.44 -1.22
CA PRO A 27 6.09 -9.15 -1.34
C PRO A 27 7.22 -8.25 -1.87
N VAL A 28 6.93 -7.41 -2.87
CA VAL A 28 7.91 -6.49 -3.46
C VAL A 28 8.45 -5.51 -2.42
N ILE A 29 7.56 -4.96 -1.59
CA ILE A 29 7.90 -4.02 -0.52
C ILE A 29 8.71 -4.72 0.58
N LEU A 30 8.30 -5.92 1.00
CA LEU A 30 8.98 -6.73 2.01
C LEU A 30 10.40 -7.14 1.59
N GLU A 31 10.58 -7.58 0.35
CA GLU A 31 11.90 -7.94 -0.19
C GLU A 31 12.87 -6.75 -0.22
N ASN A 32 12.34 -5.53 -0.33
CA ASN A 32 13.12 -4.29 -0.33
C ASN A 32 13.35 -3.69 1.07
N ASN A 33 13.11 -4.44 2.15
CA ASN A 33 13.23 -4.01 3.55
C ASN A 33 12.24 -2.90 3.98
N TYR A 34 11.12 -2.79 3.28
CA TYR A 34 10.00 -1.95 3.68
C TYR A 34 8.86 -2.81 4.23
N ARG A 35 7.87 -2.17 4.83
CA ARG A 35 6.64 -2.79 5.31
C ARG A 35 5.46 -2.07 4.70
N LEU A 36 4.50 -2.83 4.21
CA LEU A 36 3.23 -2.28 3.78
C LEU A 36 2.35 -2.08 4.99
N ASP A 37 2.03 -0.82 5.31
CA ASP A 37 1.16 -0.50 6.43
C ASP A 37 -0.31 -0.64 6.00
N GLU A 38 -0.72 0.16 5.01
CA GLU A 38 -2.10 0.22 4.54
C GLU A 38 -2.16 0.59 3.05
N VAL A 39 -3.19 0.12 2.36
CA VAL A 39 -3.50 0.49 0.98
C VAL A 39 -4.92 1.00 0.97
N LEU A 40 -5.15 2.13 0.31
CA LEU A 40 -6.45 2.78 0.22
C LEU A 40 -6.74 3.10 -1.24
N TYR A 41 -7.91 2.72 -1.70
CA TYR A 41 -8.42 3.15 -3.00
C TYR A 41 -9.61 4.06 -2.75
N VAL A 42 -9.43 5.35 -3.03
CA VAL A 42 -10.44 6.39 -2.79
C VAL A 42 -10.77 7.12 -4.08
N LYS A 43 -12.04 7.41 -4.31
CA LYS A 43 -12.51 8.18 -5.46
C LYS A 43 -12.89 9.58 -4.99
N GLU A 44 -12.14 10.59 -5.40
CA GLU A 44 -12.44 11.99 -5.12
C GLU A 44 -12.93 12.66 -6.41
N GLY A 45 -14.25 12.88 -6.47
CA GLY A 45 -14.91 13.43 -7.65
C GLY A 45 -14.85 12.47 -8.84
N ASN A 46 -14.15 12.88 -9.91
CA ASN A 46 -13.94 12.08 -11.12
C ASN A 46 -12.56 11.42 -11.17
N THR A 47 -11.76 11.54 -10.11
CA THR A 47 -10.39 11.02 -10.08
C THR A 47 -10.30 9.91 -9.04
N ASN A 48 -9.70 8.79 -9.43
CA ASN A 48 -9.38 7.71 -8.52
C ASN A 48 -7.97 7.91 -7.95
N PHE A 49 -7.79 7.59 -6.68
CA PHE A 49 -6.52 7.68 -5.98
C PHE A 49 -6.22 6.35 -5.32
N LEU A 50 -5.05 5.80 -5.63
CA LEU A 50 -4.49 4.63 -4.97
C LEU A 50 -3.39 5.09 -4.03
N ARG A 51 -3.71 5.22 -2.74
CA ARG A 51 -2.76 5.57 -1.69
C ARG A 51 -2.13 4.32 -1.12
N VAL A 52 -0.81 4.26 -1.14
CA VAL A 52 -0.01 3.17 -0.58
C VAL A 52 0.79 3.75 0.57
N ILE A 53 0.51 3.30 1.79
CA ILE A 53 1.21 3.71 2.99
C ILE A 53 2.28 2.67 3.31
N ILE A 54 3.54 3.11 3.28
CA ILE A 54 4.70 2.29 3.65
C ILE A 54 5.30 2.71 4.98
N ASP A 55 5.84 1.73 5.68
CA ASP A 55 6.60 1.85 6.93
C ASP A 55 7.96 1.17 6.76
N LYS A 56 8.95 1.53 7.58
CA LYS A 56 10.22 0.80 7.66
C LYS A 56 10.77 0.90 9.07
N ASP A 57 11.72 0.03 9.40
CA ASP A 57 12.46 0.10 10.66
C ASP A 57 13.52 1.22 10.56
N GLY A 58 13.06 2.48 10.53
CA GLY A 58 13.91 3.67 10.33
C GLY A 58 13.15 4.91 9.83
N ILE A 59 13.89 5.97 9.52
CA ILE A 59 13.32 7.23 8.97
C ILE A 59 13.09 7.05 7.47
N ILE A 60 11.85 7.12 7.00
CA ILE A 60 11.54 7.10 5.56
C ILE A 60 11.79 8.49 5.00
N ASP A 61 12.64 8.55 3.98
CA ASP A 61 12.90 9.78 3.23
C ASP A 61 12.14 9.78 1.90
N VAL A 62 12.11 10.93 1.24
CA VAL A 62 11.48 11.07 -0.08
C VAL A 62 12.05 10.09 -1.12
N GLU A 63 13.34 9.75 -1.02
CA GLU A 63 13.98 8.78 -1.92
C GLU A 63 13.37 7.38 -1.79
N ASP A 64 12.96 6.98 -0.59
CA ASP A 64 12.36 5.68 -0.35
C ASP A 64 10.95 5.62 -0.93
N CYS A 65 10.17 6.70 -0.82
CA CYS A 65 8.87 6.81 -1.47
C CYS A 65 9.02 6.67 -2.99
N VAL A 66 10.01 7.34 -3.60
CA VAL A 66 10.28 7.24 -5.04
C VAL A 66 10.75 5.83 -5.42
N LYS A 67 11.56 5.16 -4.59
CA LYS A 67 11.98 3.78 -4.83
C LYS A 67 10.79 2.83 -4.81
N VAL A 68 9.96 2.90 -3.77
CA VAL A 68 8.77 2.05 -3.67
C VAL A 68 7.82 2.32 -4.82
N PHE A 69 7.57 3.58 -5.17
CA PHE A 69 6.78 3.94 -6.34
C PHE A 69 7.30 3.24 -7.60
N ARG A 70 8.60 3.35 -7.90
CA ARG A 70 9.23 2.71 -9.07
C ARG A 70 9.21 1.18 -9.04
N LEU A 71 9.11 0.58 -7.85
CA LEU A 71 9.05 -0.87 -7.68
C LEU A 71 7.63 -1.39 -7.92
N ILE A 72 6.61 -0.67 -7.43
CA ILE A 72 5.22 -1.11 -7.52
C ILE A 72 4.53 -0.67 -8.82
N ASP A 73 4.91 0.47 -9.39
CA ASP A 73 4.36 1.03 -10.63
C ASP A 73 4.35 0.03 -11.80
N PRO A 74 5.50 -0.57 -12.21
CA PRO A 74 5.50 -1.54 -13.31
C PRO A 74 4.76 -2.83 -12.96
N VAL A 75 4.73 -3.21 -11.69
CA VAL A 75 4.03 -4.41 -11.24
C VAL A 75 2.52 -4.20 -11.36
N LEU A 76 2.02 -3.04 -10.93
CA LEU A 76 0.61 -2.67 -11.03
C LEU A 76 0.14 -2.54 -12.49
N ASP A 77 1.00 -2.02 -13.37
CA ASP A 77 0.75 -1.96 -14.81
C ASP A 77 0.70 -3.36 -15.44
N GLU A 78 1.55 -4.30 -15.00
CA GLU A 78 1.56 -5.67 -15.53
C GLU A 78 0.31 -6.48 -15.14
N VAL A 79 -0.19 -6.34 -13.91
CA VAL A 79 -1.44 -7.01 -13.49
C VAL A 79 -2.69 -6.29 -13.98
N ASP A 80 -2.58 -5.04 -14.45
CA ASP A 80 -3.67 -4.25 -15.03
C ASP A 80 -4.97 -4.29 -14.19
N LEU A 81 -4.83 -4.09 -12.87
CA LEU A 81 -5.94 -4.31 -11.94
C LEU A 81 -7.00 -3.19 -11.99
N ILE A 82 -6.67 -2.01 -12.51
CA ILE A 82 -7.51 -0.81 -12.53
C ILE A 82 -7.68 -0.32 -13.96
N ASP A 83 -8.85 -0.54 -14.54
CA ASP A 83 -9.19 -0.11 -15.91
C ASP A 83 -9.38 1.42 -16.02
N ASP A 84 -9.82 2.07 -14.92
CA ASP A 84 -9.99 3.52 -14.86
C ASP A 84 -8.66 4.26 -14.59
N SER A 85 -8.55 5.50 -15.08
CA SER A 85 -7.44 6.39 -14.69
C SER A 85 -7.41 6.61 -13.17
N TYR A 86 -6.25 6.34 -12.56
CA TYR A 86 -5.99 6.57 -11.15
C TYR A 86 -4.65 7.27 -10.93
N ILE A 87 -4.52 7.90 -9.77
CA ILE A 87 -3.28 8.53 -9.29
C ILE A 87 -2.70 7.62 -8.21
N LEU A 88 -1.52 7.06 -8.48
CA LEU A 88 -0.73 6.33 -7.49
C LEU A 88 0.00 7.32 -6.58
N ASP A 89 -0.27 7.24 -5.28
CA ASP A 89 0.31 8.10 -4.27
C ASP A 89 0.97 7.24 -3.19
N VAL A 90 2.29 7.37 -3.03
CA VAL A 90 3.06 6.60 -2.05
C VAL A 90 3.41 7.50 -0.88
N CYS A 91 2.80 7.22 0.26
CA CYS A 91 3.00 7.96 1.50
C CYS A 91 3.81 7.12 2.50
N SER A 92 4.62 7.79 3.30
CA SER A 92 5.22 7.17 4.48
C SER A 92 4.26 7.27 5.67
N LYS A 93 4.32 6.29 6.57
CA LYS A 93 3.61 6.38 7.83
C LYS A 93 4.22 7.49 8.69
N GLU A 94 3.50 8.60 8.87
CA GLU A 94 3.85 9.59 9.90
C GLU A 94 3.71 8.94 11.27
N LYS A 95 4.82 8.43 11.82
CA LYS A 95 4.91 8.23 13.26
C LYS A 95 4.95 9.61 13.89
N GLY A 96 3.76 10.13 14.22
CA GLY A 96 3.61 11.28 15.10
C GLY A 96 4.48 11.04 16.33
N SER A 97 5.64 11.69 16.34
CA SER A 97 6.56 11.64 17.46
C SER A 97 5.94 12.51 18.54
N VAL A 98 5.27 11.86 19.50
CA VAL A 98 4.90 12.48 20.78
C VAL A 98 6.12 12.63 21.67
#